data_AF-A0A1R0KP06-F1
#
_entry.id   AF-A0A1R0KP06-F1
#
_cell.length_a   1.000
_cell.length_b   1.000
_cell.length_c   1.000
_cell.angle_alpha   90.00
_cell.angle_beta   90.00
_cell.angle_gamma   90.00
#
_symmetry.space_group_name_H-M   'P 1'
#
loop_
_entity.id
_entity.type
_entity.pdbx_description
1 polymer ?
#
loop_
_entity_poly.entity_id
_entity_poly.type
_entity_poly.pdbx_seq_one_letter_code
_entity_poly.pdbx_strand_id
1 'polypeptide(L)'
;MWVAMPYKPAFPGIIPSDETPPGVIGDRARFPTLHNLKCDAEIGLRCRPAVARWIGIYLESFYGAAQYRFTWSGDALEIHDAVGGGDDDSPSRVVRPGDDGRYEIRDLWYPLAPTAIDELHQRHPDALASLALDAAPAPVSHMLAYLIDHPGAPRFLRRNIETTLAASATEPGR
;
A
#
# COMPACT_ATOMS: atom_id res chain seq x y z
N MET A 1 -7.68 -11.64 -1.14
CA MET A 1 -7.83 -11.07 -2.51
C MET A 1 -6.67 -10.13 -2.79
N TRP A 2 -6.46 -9.76 -4.05
CA TRP A 2 -5.51 -8.70 -4.44
C TRP A 2 -6.27 -7.39 -4.63
N VAL A 3 -5.76 -6.32 -4.03
CA VAL A 3 -6.34 -4.98 -4.11
C VAL A 3 -5.26 -3.98 -4.47
N ALA A 4 -5.62 -2.89 -5.13
CA ALA A 4 -4.72 -1.78 -5.38
C ALA A 4 -5.45 -0.46 -5.23
N MET A 5 -4.71 0.59 -4.90
CA MET A 5 -5.15 1.95 -5.19
C MET A 5 -5.00 2.23 -6.69
N PRO A 6 -5.74 3.21 -7.26
CA PRO A 6 -5.59 3.56 -8.66
C PRO A 6 -4.16 3.98 -9.02
N TYR A 7 -3.67 3.46 -10.14
CA TYR A 7 -2.33 3.71 -10.66
C TYR A 7 -1.19 3.35 -9.70
N LYS A 8 -1.38 2.39 -8.78
CA LYS A 8 -0.42 1.94 -7.77
C LYS A 8 -0.25 0.40 -7.81
N PRO A 9 0.77 -0.19 -7.15
CA PRO A 9 0.91 -1.65 -7.07
C PRO A 9 -0.22 -2.29 -6.27
N ALA A 10 -0.43 -3.58 -6.51
CA ALA A 10 -1.40 -4.36 -5.76
C ALA A 10 -0.79 -4.93 -4.47
N PHE A 11 -1.64 -5.23 -3.49
CA PHE A 11 -1.26 -5.87 -2.25
C PHE A 11 -2.31 -6.92 -1.87
N PRO A 12 -1.91 -8.01 -1.20
CA PRO A 12 -2.86 -9.00 -0.73
C PRO A 12 -3.57 -8.51 0.55
N GLY A 13 -4.89 -8.63 0.59
CA GLY A 13 -5.67 -8.32 1.78
C GLY A 13 -7.13 -8.76 1.70
N ILE A 14 -7.93 -8.25 2.62
CA ILE A 14 -9.35 -8.56 2.81
C ILE A 14 -10.09 -7.23 2.93
N ILE A 15 -11.09 -7.02 2.08
CA ILE A 15 -12.08 -5.96 2.26
C ILE A 15 -13.23 -6.54 3.10
N PRO A 16 -13.67 -5.89 4.20
CA PRO A 16 -14.82 -6.32 4.98
C PRO A 16 -16.08 -6.49 4.11
N SER A 17 -16.91 -7.50 4.42
CA SER A 17 -18.08 -7.83 3.59
C SER A 17 -19.19 -6.77 3.64
N ASP A 18 -19.19 -5.94 4.68
CA ASP A 18 -20.09 -4.82 4.88
C ASP A 18 -19.65 -3.55 4.12
N GLU A 19 -18.46 -3.56 3.53
CA GLU A 19 -17.98 -2.47 2.68
C GLU A 19 -18.13 -2.82 1.20
N THR A 20 -18.59 -1.85 0.42
CA THR A 20 -18.75 -2.00 -1.03
C THR A 20 -17.59 -1.30 -1.73
N PRO A 21 -16.72 -2.04 -2.45
CA PRO A 21 -15.66 -1.41 -3.22
C PRO A 21 -16.23 -0.50 -4.31
N PRO A 22 -15.58 0.64 -4.60
CA PRO A 22 -16.03 1.58 -5.62
C PRO A 22 -16.02 1.00 -7.05
N GLY A 23 -15.24 -0.07 -7.28
CA GLY A 23 -15.20 -0.79 -8.55
C GLY A 23 -14.20 -1.94 -8.53
N VAL A 24 -13.87 -2.47 -9.71
CA VAL A 24 -12.88 -3.54 -9.90
C VAL A 24 -11.86 -3.10 -10.96
N ILE A 25 -10.57 -3.33 -10.71
CA ILE A 25 -9.51 -3.09 -11.70
C ILE A 25 -9.42 -4.31 -12.63
N GLY A 26 -9.85 -4.13 -13.88
CA GLY A 26 -9.89 -5.20 -14.89
C GLY A 26 -8.56 -5.45 -15.60
N ASP A 27 -7.79 -4.39 -15.87
CA ASP A 27 -6.43 -4.46 -16.39
C ASP A 27 -5.57 -3.29 -15.85
N ARG A 28 -4.24 -3.42 -15.85
CA ARG A 28 -3.33 -2.40 -15.26
C ARG A 28 -3.22 -1.10 -16.07
N ALA A 29 -3.60 -1.10 -17.34
CA ALA A 29 -3.61 0.07 -18.22
C ALA A 29 -4.96 0.81 -18.18
N ARG A 30 -6.04 0.11 -17.79
CA ARG A 30 -7.42 0.59 -17.66
C ARG A 30 -7.87 0.42 -16.22
N PHE A 31 -7.45 1.38 -15.40
CA PHE A 31 -8.16 1.63 -14.14
C PHE A 31 -9.60 2.02 -14.47
N PRO A 32 -10.59 1.71 -13.60
CA PRO A 32 -11.96 2.18 -13.80
C PRO A 32 -11.91 3.66 -14.14
N THR A 33 -12.72 4.10 -15.09
CA THR A 33 -12.81 5.52 -15.45
C THR A 33 -13.26 6.24 -14.18
N LEU A 34 -12.31 6.76 -13.40
CA LEU A 34 -12.55 7.41 -12.12
C LEU A 34 -13.32 8.68 -12.42
N HIS A 35 -14.64 8.56 -12.55
CA HIS A 35 -15.48 9.67 -12.99
C HIS A 35 -15.42 10.82 -11.98
N ASN A 36 -15.07 10.55 -10.72
CA ASN A 36 -14.60 11.54 -9.76
C ASN A 36 -13.96 10.85 -8.54
N LEU A 37 -12.63 10.89 -8.39
CA LEU A 37 -11.95 10.40 -7.16
C LEU A 37 -12.48 11.05 -5.87
N LYS A 38 -13.11 12.23 -5.96
CA LYS A 38 -13.72 12.92 -4.82
C LYS A 38 -15.06 12.31 -4.35
N CYS A 39 -15.61 11.36 -5.11
CA CYS A 39 -16.86 10.69 -4.78
C CYS A 39 -16.67 9.27 -4.21
N ASP A 40 -15.44 8.74 -4.25
CA ASP A 40 -15.15 7.41 -3.73
C ASP A 40 -14.93 7.51 -2.21
N ALA A 41 -15.62 6.65 -1.47
CA ALA A 41 -15.42 6.53 -0.02
C ALA A 41 -14.17 5.69 0.27
N GLU A 42 -13.42 6.08 1.31
CA GLU A 42 -12.37 5.22 1.85
C GLU A 42 -12.98 3.95 2.43
N ILE A 43 -12.43 2.81 2.03
CA ILE A 43 -12.78 1.49 2.56
C ILE A 43 -11.59 0.91 3.33
N GLY A 44 -11.84 0.02 4.28
CA GLY A 44 -10.83 -0.69 5.05
C GLY A 44 -10.22 -1.83 4.27
N LEU A 45 -8.89 -1.84 4.17
CA LEU A 45 -8.12 -3.00 3.76
C LEU A 45 -7.51 -3.67 5.00
N ARG A 46 -8.02 -4.86 5.36
CA ARG A 46 -7.41 -5.70 6.38
C ARG A 46 -6.26 -6.49 5.80
N CYS A 47 -5.05 -6.23 6.26
CA CYS A 47 -3.83 -6.83 5.75
C CYS A 47 -2.89 -7.29 6.88
N ARG A 48 -1.94 -8.17 6.55
CA ARG A 48 -0.94 -8.67 7.52
C ARG A 48 0.09 -7.59 7.83
N PRO A 49 0.81 -7.68 8.97
CA PRO A 49 1.84 -6.71 9.34
C PRO A 49 2.89 -6.49 8.23
N ALA A 50 3.43 -7.55 7.63
CA ALA A 50 4.39 -7.41 6.52
C ALA A 50 3.82 -6.65 5.32
N VAL A 51 2.53 -6.84 5.00
CA VAL A 51 1.86 -6.15 3.89
C VAL A 51 1.64 -4.67 4.24
N ALA A 52 1.20 -4.38 5.47
CA ALA A 52 1.04 -3.01 5.96
C ALA A 52 2.35 -2.22 5.88
N ARG A 53 3.49 -2.86 6.22
CA ARG A 53 4.81 -2.24 6.08
C ARG A 53 5.17 -1.94 4.63
N TRP A 54 4.91 -2.87 3.71
CA TRP A 54 5.13 -2.63 2.27
C TRP A 54 4.25 -1.52 1.70
N ILE A 55 2.99 -1.44 2.13
CA ILE A 55 2.08 -0.34 1.79
C ILE A 55 2.67 0.98 2.28
N GLY A 56 3.09 1.06 3.55
CA GLY A 56 3.70 2.26 4.12
C GLY A 56 4.95 2.71 3.36
N ILE A 57 5.92 1.81 3.17
CA ILE A 57 7.14 2.09 2.40
C ILE A 57 6.82 2.65 1.02
N TYR A 58 5.87 2.02 0.33
CA TYR A 58 5.47 2.46 -1.00
C TYR A 58 4.87 3.88 -0.96
N LEU A 59 3.90 4.14 -0.08
CA LEU A 59 3.18 5.40 -0.03
C LEU A 59 4.08 6.56 0.43
N GLU A 60 4.94 6.33 1.43
CA GLU A 60 5.98 7.29 1.83
C GLU A 60 6.93 7.62 0.67
N SER A 61 7.31 6.60 -0.10
CA SER A 61 8.22 6.79 -1.24
C SER A 61 7.54 7.51 -2.42
N PHE A 62 6.24 7.32 -2.58
CA PHE A 62 5.43 7.86 -3.66
C PHE A 62 5.04 9.32 -3.42
N TYR A 63 4.49 9.62 -2.24
CA TYR A 63 4.02 10.95 -1.86
C TYR A 63 5.10 11.79 -1.17
N GLY A 64 6.13 11.14 -0.61
CA GLY A 64 7.15 11.76 0.22
C GLY A 64 6.75 11.75 1.69
N ALA A 65 7.73 11.53 2.57
CA ALA A 65 7.54 11.40 4.02
C ALA A 65 6.94 12.64 4.70
N ALA A 66 6.98 13.81 4.05
CA ALA A 66 6.35 15.03 4.53
C ALA A 66 4.83 15.08 4.28
N GLN A 67 4.34 14.30 3.32
CA GLN A 67 2.90 14.23 2.99
C GLN A 67 2.26 13.00 3.59
N TYR A 68 3.01 11.90 3.68
CA TYR A 68 2.50 10.62 4.11
C TYR A 68 3.59 9.87 4.88
N ARG A 69 3.34 9.48 6.13
CA ARG A 69 4.31 8.81 7.00
C ARG A 69 3.69 7.70 7.83
N PHE A 70 4.36 6.55 7.88
CA PHE A 70 3.99 5.34 8.61
C PHE A 70 5.01 5.12 9.73
N THR A 71 4.61 5.38 10.97
CA THR A 71 5.44 5.15 12.14
C THR A 71 4.91 3.94 12.90
N TRP A 72 5.79 3.00 13.26
CA TRP A 72 5.42 1.87 14.11
C TRP A 72 5.83 2.18 15.55
N SER A 73 4.91 2.00 16.50
CA SER A 73 5.18 2.07 17.94
C SER A 73 4.64 0.81 18.60
N GLY A 74 5.55 -0.12 18.94
CA GLY A 74 5.14 -1.47 19.33
C GLY A 74 4.33 -2.18 18.23
N ASP A 75 3.08 -2.52 18.54
CA ASP A 75 2.11 -3.10 17.61
C ASP A 75 1.12 -2.06 17.04
N ALA A 76 1.27 -0.78 17.36
CA ALA A 76 0.47 0.27 16.75
C ALA A 76 1.16 0.79 15.49
N LEU A 77 0.37 1.03 14.45
CA LEU A 77 0.75 1.73 13.24
C LEU A 77 0.13 3.12 13.26
N GLU A 78 0.97 4.16 13.28
CA GLU A 78 0.55 5.56 13.15
C GLU A 78 0.70 6.01 11.70
N ILE A 79 -0.39 6.49 11.11
CA ILE A 79 -0.45 6.99 9.74
C ILE A 79 -0.68 8.50 9.80
N HIS A 80 0.33 9.25 9.38
CA HIS A 80 0.25 10.69 9.17
C HIS A 80 -0.05 10.95 7.70
N ASP A 81 -1.14 11.65 7.42
CA ASP A 81 -1.57 11.99 6.07
C ASP A 81 -1.93 13.48 6.02
N ALA A 82 -1.14 14.26 5.29
CA ALA A 82 -1.31 15.70 5.13
C ALA A 82 -2.00 16.06 3.79
N VAL A 83 -2.93 15.22 3.32
CA VAL A 83 -3.76 15.52 2.13
C VAL A 83 -4.62 16.77 2.41
N GLY A 84 -4.14 17.93 1.92
CA GLY A 84 -4.91 19.17 2.00
C GLY A 84 -4.12 20.48 1.99
N GLY A 85 -2.80 20.46 2.18
CA GLY A 85 -1.98 21.67 2.14
C GLY A 85 -2.46 22.73 3.13
N GLY A 86 -2.21 22.51 4.42
CA GLY A 86 -2.40 23.54 5.45
C GLY A 86 -3.12 23.07 6.70
N ASP A 87 -2.51 22.14 7.43
CA ASP A 87 -2.14 22.35 8.83
C ASP A 87 -1.33 21.14 9.29
N ASP A 88 -0.22 21.39 9.99
CA ASP A 88 0.61 20.36 10.66
C ASP A 88 -0.16 19.60 11.77
N ASP A 89 -1.43 19.97 12.01
CA ASP A 89 -2.31 19.51 13.09
C ASP A 89 -3.33 18.43 12.66
N SER A 90 -3.26 17.90 11.43
CA SER A 90 -4.10 16.74 11.09
C SER A 90 -3.71 15.54 11.97
N PRO A 91 -4.62 15.04 12.84
CA PRO A 91 -4.25 14.03 13.82
C PRO A 91 -3.89 12.73 13.10
N SER A 92 -2.78 12.11 13.52
CA SER A 92 -2.38 10.80 13.04
C SER A 92 -3.49 9.78 13.25
N ARG A 93 -3.73 8.95 12.24
CA ARG A 93 -4.61 7.78 12.38
C ARG A 93 -3.82 6.67 13.05
N VAL A 94 -4.23 6.26 14.25
CA VAL A 94 -3.62 5.12 14.95
C VAL A 94 -4.39 3.85 14.60
N VAL A 95 -3.72 2.91 13.96
CA VAL A 95 -4.24 1.60 13.56
C VAL A 95 -3.62 0.55 14.48
N ARG A 96 -4.46 -0.26 15.12
CA ARG A 96 -4.04 -1.43 15.92
C ARG A 96 -4.41 -2.72 15.20
N PRO A 97 -3.70 -3.83 15.44
CA PRO A 97 -4.12 -5.12 14.94
C PRO A 97 -5.48 -5.49 15.54
N GLY A 98 -6.38 -5.99 14.70
CA GLY A 98 -7.60 -6.66 15.17
C GLY A 98 -7.30 -8.04 15.77
N ASP A 99 -8.35 -8.72 16.22
CA ASP A 99 -8.25 -10.05 16.85
C ASP A 99 -7.58 -11.13 15.98
N ASP A 100 -7.56 -10.94 14.66
CA ASP A 100 -6.89 -11.82 13.70
C ASP A 100 -5.45 -11.39 13.35
N GLY A 101 -4.90 -10.42 14.09
CA GLY A 101 -3.55 -9.89 13.90
C GLY A 101 -3.39 -9.00 12.67
N ARG A 102 -4.48 -8.60 12.01
CA ARG A 102 -4.45 -7.76 10.80
C ARG A 102 -4.70 -6.30 11.10
N TYR A 103 -4.06 -5.45 10.31
CA TYR A 103 -4.20 -4.00 10.35
C TYR A 103 -5.22 -3.60 9.30
N GLU A 104 -6.18 -2.75 9.68
CA GLU A 104 -7.13 -2.15 8.76
C GLU A 104 -6.61 -0.77 8.32
N ILE A 105 -6.21 -0.67 7.05
CA ILE A 105 -5.78 0.60 6.45
C ILE A 105 -6.93 1.15 5.61
N ARG A 106 -7.46 2.32 5.98
CA ARG A 106 -8.54 2.97 5.24
C ARG A 106 -7.98 3.88 4.15
N ASP A 107 -8.35 3.60 2.90
CA ASP A 107 -7.95 4.35 1.71
C ASP A 107 -8.86 3.97 0.52
N LEU A 108 -8.55 4.49 -0.67
CA LEU A 108 -9.22 4.15 -1.93
C LEU A 108 -8.73 2.81 -2.48
N TRP A 109 -9.25 1.71 -1.94
CA TRP A 109 -8.91 0.36 -2.39
C TRP A 109 -9.87 -0.18 -3.45
N TYR A 110 -9.30 -0.80 -4.47
CA TYR A 110 -10.02 -1.48 -5.54
C TYR A 110 -9.55 -2.92 -5.67
N PRO A 111 -10.44 -3.93 -5.60
CA PRO A 111 -10.09 -5.31 -5.92
C PRO A 111 -9.64 -5.44 -7.38
N LEU A 112 -8.70 -6.35 -7.63
CA LEU A 112 -8.30 -6.74 -8.98
C LEU A 112 -9.19 -7.87 -9.50
N ALA A 113 -9.51 -7.81 -10.79
CA ALA A 113 -10.14 -8.91 -11.49
C ALA A 113 -9.18 -10.12 -11.59
N PRO A 114 -9.69 -11.37 -11.66
CA PRO A 114 -8.85 -12.57 -11.77
C PRO A 114 -7.81 -12.52 -12.90
N THR A 115 -8.18 -12.00 -14.07
CA THR A 115 -7.28 -11.87 -15.22
C THR A 115 -6.09 -10.96 -14.92
N ALA A 116 -6.32 -9.83 -14.23
CA ALA A 116 -5.24 -8.92 -13.83
C ALA A 116 -4.32 -9.55 -12.76
N ILE A 117 -4.87 -10.44 -11.92
CA ILE A 117 -4.10 -11.20 -10.94
C ILE A 117 -3.20 -12.22 -11.64
N ASP A 118 -3.71 -12.93 -12.64
CA ASP A 118 -2.95 -13.92 -13.42
C ASP A 118 -1.78 -13.26 -14.16
N GLU A 119 -2.01 -12.11 -14.80
CA GLU A 119 -0.96 -11.31 -15.45
C GLU A 119 0.10 -10.81 -14.46
N LEU A 120 -0.31 -10.49 -13.23
CA LEU A 120 0.60 -10.08 -12.17
C LEU A 120 1.48 -11.26 -11.71
N HIS A 121 0.88 -12.44 -11.54
CA HIS A 121 1.58 -13.68 -11.20
C HIS A 121 2.60 -14.09 -12.26
N GLN A 122 2.29 -13.93 -13.54
CA GLN A 122 3.21 -14.28 -14.63
C GLN A 122 4.43 -13.35 -14.67
N ARG A 123 4.27 -12.07 -14.36
CA ARG A 123 5.35 -11.07 -14.47
C ARG A 123 6.20 -10.94 -13.21
N HIS A 124 5.61 -11.13 -12.03
CA HIS A 124 6.29 -10.91 -10.75
C HIS A 124 6.11 -12.06 -9.75
N PRO A 125 6.38 -13.33 -10.13
CA PRO A 125 6.12 -14.48 -9.26
C PRO A 125 6.85 -14.37 -7.91
N ASP A 126 8.12 -13.93 -7.90
CA ASP A 126 8.94 -13.82 -6.70
C ASP A 126 8.48 -12.72 -5.74
N ALA A 127 7.95 -11.62 -6.28
CA ALA A 127 7.40 -10.54 -5.47
C ALA A 127 6.09 -10.97 -4.80
N LEU A 128 5.24 -11.69 -5.53
CA LEU A 128 4.00 -12.22 -4.98
C LEU A 128 4.28 -13.30 -3.93
N ALA A 129 5.29 -14.15 -4.14
CA ALA A 129 5.77 -15.08 -3.13
C ALA A 129 6.28 -14.35 -1.88
N SER A 130 7.03 -13.25 -2.04
CA SER A 130 7.52 -12.45 -0.92
C SER A 130 6.39 -11.80 -0.13
N LEU A 131 5.36 -11.28 -0.81
CA LEU A 131 4.15 -10.72 -0.18
C LEU A 131 3.29 -11.79 0.51
N ALA A 132 3.47 -13.08 0.17
CA ALA A 132 2.84 -14.21 0.84
C ALA A 132 3.55 -14.59 2.16
N LEU A 133 4.81 -14.18 2.37
CA LEU A 133 5.55 -14.38 3.61
C LEU A 133 5.27 -13.25 4.62
N ASP A 134 5.44 -13.55 5.91
CA ASP A 134 5.42 -12.53 6.97
C ASP A 134 6.85 -12.12 7.34
N ALA A 135 7.61 -11.72 6.32
CA ALA A 135 8.99 -11.28 6.45
C ALA A 135 9.08 -9.76 6.51
N ALA A 136 10.11 -9.23 7.20
CA ALA A 136 10.41 -7.81 7.18
C ALA A 136 10.74 -7.34 5.74
N PRO A 137 10.26 -6.16 5.32
CA PRO A 137 10.62 -5.60 4.02
C PRO A 137 12.14 -5.47 3.84
N ALA A 138 12.62 -5.82 2.64
CA ALA A 138 14.03 -5.75 2.28
C ALA A 138 14.17 -5.28 0.82
N PRO A 139 15.26 -4.56 0.46
CA PRO A 139 15.46 -4.00 -0.88
C PRO A 139 15.91 -5.05 -1.90
N VAL A 140 15.15 -6.14 -2.02
CA VAL A 140 15.39 -7.21 -3.00
C VAL A 140 14.89 -6.79 -4.38
N SER A 141 15.64 -7.15 -5.43
CA SER A 141 15.46 -6.63 -6.79
C SER A 141 14.07 -6.88 -7.37
N HIS A 142 13.48 -8.05 -7.11
CA HIS A 142 12.15 -8.40 -7.59
C HIS A 142 11.04 -7.59 -6.92
N MET A 143 11.16 -7.28 -5.62
CA MET A 143 10.21 -6.40 -4.93
C MET A 143 10.30 -4.96 -5.45
N LEU A 144 11.52 -4.47 -5.69
CA LEU A 144 11.71 -3.14 -6.26
C LEU A 144 11.12 -3.04 -7.67
N ALA A 145 11.35 -4.05 -8.51
CA ALA A 145 10.76 -4.12 -9.86
C ALA A 145 9.23 -4.16 -9.80
N TYR A 146 8.67 -4.96 -8.89
CA TYR A 146 7.23 -5.05 -8.68
C TYR A 146 6.59 -3.72 -8.29
N LEU A 147 7.16 -3.03 -7.30
CA LEU A 147 6.60 -1.81 -6.74
C LEU A 147 6.61 -0.63 -7.71
N ILE A 148 7.51 -0.61 -8.69
CA ILE A 148 7.60 0.49 -9.69
C ILE A 148 6.93 0.16 -11.03
N ASP A 149 6.51 -1.09 -11.23
CA ASP A 149 5.93 -1.54 -12.49
C ASP A 149 4.45 -1.14 -12.59
N HIS A 150 4.13 0.14 -12.59
CA HIS A 150 2.76 0.64 -12.76
C HIS A 150 2.78 2.01 -13.48
N PRO A 151 1.70 2.37 -14.20
CA PRO A 151 1.68 3.61 -15.00
C PRO A 151 1.84 4.90 -14.19
N GLY A 152 1.50 4.88 -12.90
CA GLY A 152 1.67 6.03 -12.01
C GLY A 152 3.09 6.23 -11.46
N ALA A 153 4.05 5.33 -11.73
CA ALA A 153 5.34 5.34 -11.06
C ALA A 153 6.24 6.52 -11.50
N PRO A 154 6.64 7.43 -10.59
CA PRO A 154 7.61 8.46 -10.93
C PRO A 154 9.01 7.86 -11.13
N ARG A 155 9.84 8.50 -11.96
CA ARG A 155 11.21 8.03 -12.29
C ARG A 155 12.12 7.86 -11.06
N PHE A 156 11.86 8.61 -9.99
CA PHE A 156 12.64 8.58 -8.76
C PHE A 156 12.13 7.53 -7.74
N LEU A 157 10.99 6.88 -7.99
CA LEU A 157 10.31 6.01 -7.02
C LEU A 157 11.22 4.91 -6.50
N ARG A 158 11.98 4.25 -7.38
CA ARG A 158 12.92 3.19 -6.98
C ARG A 158 13.92 3.67 -5.92
N ARG A 159 14.56 4.81 -6.19
CA ARG A 159 15.55 5.40 -5.27
C ARG A 159 14.90 5.79 -3.94
N ASN A 160 13.67 6.30 -3.97
CA ASN A 160 12.93 6.63 -2.75
C ASN A 160 12.65 5.38 -1.93
N ILE A 161 12.17 4.30 -2.54
CA ILE A 161 11.92 3.02 -1.86
C ILE A 161 13.21 2.49 -1.21
N GLU A 162 14.32 2.50 -1.93
CA GLU A 162 15.62 2.08 -1.41
C GLU A 162 16.05 2.95 -0.22
N THR A 163 15.80 4.27 -0.27
CA THR A 163 16.12 5.22 0.81
C THR A 163 15.24 5.00 2.04
N THR A 164 13.93 4.84 1.87
CA THR A 164 12.98 4.55 2.95
C THR A 164 13.33 3.23 3.63
N LEU A 165 13.61 2.18 2.86
CA LEU A 165 14.04 0.88 3.40
C LEU A 165 15.33 0.98 4.21
N ALA A 166 16.31 1.76 3.74
CA ALA A 166 17.55 1.98 4.47
C ALA A 166 17.32 2.73 5.79
N ALA A 167 16.44 3.74 5.81
CA ALA A 167 16.07 4.45 7.02
C ALA A 167 15.40 3.52 8.04
N SER A 168 14.44 2.69 7.61
CA SER A 168 13.75 1.73 8.48
C SER A 168 14.65 0.64 9.05
N ALA A 169 15.71 0.26 8.33
CA ALA A 169 16.72 -0.70 8.84
C ALA A 169 17.61 -0.09 9.95
N THR A 170 17.65 1.24 10.05
CA THR A 170 18.53 1.98 10.98
C THR A 170 17.80 2.41 12.26
N GLU A 171 16.49 2.21 12.37
CA GLU A 171 15.72 2.46 13.60
C GLU A 171 15.66 1.17 14.45
N PRO A 172 16.50 1.01 15.49
CA PRO A 172 16.49 -0.18 16.32
C PRO A 172 15.57 0.09 17.51
N GLY A 173 14.32 -0.34 17.43
CA GLY A 173 13.40 -0.35 18.57
C GLY A 173 12.98 1.03 19.08
N ARG A 174 11.73 1.40 18.83
CA ARG A 174 10.98 2.32 19.67
C ARG A 174 9.65 1.69 20.05
#